data_AF-A0A426UFU6-F1
#
_entry.id   AF-A0A426UFU6-F1
#
_cell.length_a   1.000
_cell.length_b   1.000
_cell.length_c   1.000
_cell.angle_alpha   90.00
_cell.angle_beta   90.00
_cell.angle_gamma   90.00
#
_symmetry.space_group_name_H-M   'P 1'
#
loop_
_entity.id
_entity.type
_entity.pdbx_description
1 polymer ?
#
loop_
_entity_poly.entity_id
_entity_poly.type
_entity_poly.pdbx_seq_one_letter_code
_entity_poly.pdbx_strand_id
1 'polypeptide(L)'
;MTTTGRDRPPAAEDTSLVTACGRRIAVRRLRLVPADRPIGRVTLDVGRDQGGEPGAWAALTAHEARDLARLLLLHAGLVEQDTTPTEPPRQGSPSA
;
A
#
# COMPACT_ATOMS: atom_id res chain seq x y z
N MET A 1 -18.40 14.46 18.42
CA MET A 1 -17.34 13.50 18.06
C MET A 1 -17.97 12.32 17.35
N THR A 2 -17.84 12.24 16.02
CA THR A 2 -17.92 10.99 15.26
C THR A 2 -17.39 11.28 13.86
N THR A 3 -16.12 10.95 13.65
CA THR A 3 -15.52 10.93 12.32
C THR A 3 -15.80 9.56 11.71
N THR A 4 -16.53 9.52 10.60
CA THR A 4 -16.61 8.32 9.75
C THR A 4 -16.60 8.76 8.30
N GLY A 5 -15.47 9.32 7.89
CA GLY A 5 -15.06 9.30 6.49
C GLY A 5 -14.64 7.87 6.14
N ARG A 6 -15.60 7.02 5.76
CA ARG A 6 -15.27 5.79 5.04
C ARG A 6 -15.35 6.10 3.56
N ASP A 7 -14.31 6.77 3.08
CA ASP A 7 -13.97 6.79 1.67
C ASP A 7 -13.69 5.32 1.30
N ARG A 8 -14.56 4.72 0.50
CA ARG A 8 -14.41 3.32 0.08
C ARG A 8 -13.62 3.34 -1.23
N PRO A 9 -12.32 2.99 -1.23
CA PRO A 9 -11.57 2.92 -2.47
C PRO A 9 -12.08 1.73 -3.30
N PRO A 10 -11.90 1.77 -4.63
CA PRO A 10 -12.43 0.78 -5.55
C PRO A 10 -11.87 -0.63 -5.29
N ALA A 11 -12.72 -1.63 -5.55
CA ALA A 11 -12.55 -3.08 -5.52
C ALA A 11 -11.23 -3.65 -4.93
N ALA A 12 -11.33 -4.11 -3.69
CA ALA A 12 -10.28 -4.76 -2.90
C ALA A 12 -9.89 -6.19 -3.34
N GLU A 13 -10.10 -6.55 -4.61
CA GLU A 13 -9.86 -7.93 -5.09
C GLU A 13 -8.42 -8.13 -5.57
N ASP A 14 -7.79 -7.13 -6.19
CA ASP A 14 -6.39 -7.22 -6.66
C ASP A 14 -5.33 -6.87 -5.60
N THR A 15 -5.73 -6.50 -4.39
CA THR A 15 -4.78 -6.02 -3.36
C THR A 15 -4.35 -7.11 -2.38
N SER A 16 -4.68 -8.36 -2.65
CA SER A 16 -4.35 -9.47 -1.75
C SER A 16 -4.17 -10.79 -2.47
N LEU A 17 -3.26 -11.62 -1.97
CA LEU A 17 -3.10 -13.00 -2.38
C LEU A 17 -3.43 -13.95 -1.22
N VAL A 18 -3.85 -15.16 -1.55
CA VAL A 18 -4.02 -16.26 -0.60
C VAL A 18 -2.96 -17.29 -0.91
N THR A 19 -2.15 -17.63 0.09
CA THR A 19 -1.11 -18.66 -0.05
C THR A 19 -1.73 -20.04 -0.05
N ALA A 20 -0.99 -21.05 -0.53
CA ALA A 20 -1.41 -22.45 -0.50
C ALA A 20 -1.70 -22.96 0.92
N CYS A 21 -1.09 -22.37 1.96
CA CYS A 21 -1.42 -22.67 3.36
C CYS A 21 -2.66 -21.91 3.89
N GLY A 22 -3.42 -21.26 3.01
CA GLY A 22 -4.66 -20.56 3.34
C GLY A 22 -4.46 -19.20 4.01
N ARG A 23 -3.23 -18.68 4.09
CA ARG A 23 -2.96 -17.39 4.70
C ARG A 23 -3.23 -16.28 3.68
N ARG A 24 -4.06 -15.30 4.05
CA ARG A 24 -4.25 -14.10 3.24
C ARG A 24 -3.16 -13.08 3.55
N ILE A 25 -2.51 -12.58 2.51
CA ILE A 25 -1.60 -11.43 2.59
C ILE A 25 -2.23 -10.29 1.80
N ALA A 26 -2.48 -9.15 2.45
CA ALA A 26 -2.99 -7.96 1.79
C ALA A 26 -1.92 -6.87 1.75
N VAL A 27 -1.81 -6.19 0.61
CA VAL A 27 -0.93 -5.04 0.40
C VAL A 27 -1.79 -3.78 0.33
N ARG A 28 -1.43 -2.76 1.11
CA ARG A 28 -2.19 -1.51 1.17
C ARG A 28 -1.25 -0.31 1.16
N ARG A 29 -1.79 0.84 0.77
CA ARG A 29 -1.10 2.14 0.89
C ARG A 29 -1.51 2.81 2.19
N LEU A 30 -0.55 3.40 2.89
CA LEU A 30 -0.77 4.21 4.07
C LEU A 30 -0.13 5.57 3.83
N ARG A 31 -0.95 6.63 3.86
CA ARG A 31 -0.45 8.01 3.83
C ARG A 31 -0.42 8.53 5.27
N LEU A 32 0.78 8.82 5.75
CA LEU A 32 0.98 9.54 6.99
C LEU A 32 1.13 11.01 6.65
N VAL A 33 0.38 11.88 7.32
CA VAL A 33 0.50 13.33 7.14
C VAL A 33 1.22 13.90 8.37
N PRO A 34 2.56 13.95 8.40
CA PRO A 34 3.25 14.83 9.33
C PRO A 34 3.21 16.28 8.82
N ALA A 35 3.44 17.23 9.74
CA ALA A 35 3.22 18.66 9.55
C ALA A 35 3.92 19.30 8.33
N ASP A 36 5.04 18.74 7.85
CA ASP A 36 5.85 19.37 6.78
C ASP A 36 5.95 18.58 5.46
N ARG A 37 5.73 17.25 5.45
CA ARG A 37 5.79 16.47 4.20
C ARG A 37 5.01 15.16 4.30
N PRO A 38 4.01 14.90 3.45
CA PRO A 38 3.29 13.63 3.47
C PRO A 38 4.26 12.47 3.19
N ILE A 39 4.23 11.45 4.06
CA ILE A 39 5.00 10.21 3.89
C ILE A 39 4.03 9.14 3.40
N GLY A 40 4.22 8.64 2.19
CA GLY A 40 3.53 7.46 1.71
C GLY A 40 4.29 6.18 2.09
N ARG A 41 3.57 5.15 2.50
CA ARG A 41 4.10 3.83 2.84
C ARG A 41 3.29 2.73 2.17
N VAL A 42 3.96 1.66 1.77
CA VAL A 42 3.32 0.37 1.47
C VAL A 42 3.28 -0.44 2.76
N THR A 43 2.13 -1.03 3.06
CA THR A 43 1.87 -1.81 4.27
C THR A 43 1.43 -3.21 3.90
N LEU A 44 1.92 -4.20 4.65
CA LEU A 44 1.56 -5.60 4.52
C LEU A 44 0.75 -6.05 5.73
N ASP A 45 -0.45 -6.55 5.48
CA ASP A 45 -1.24 -7.30 6.45
C ASP A 45 -1.07 -8.78 6.15
N VAL A 46 -0.24 -9.44 6.95
CA VAL A 46 0.01 -10.87 6.87
C VAL A 46 -0.94 -11.53 7.86
N GLY A 47 -1.97 -12.21 7.35
CA GLY A 47 -3.02 -12.83 8.15
C GLY A 47 -2.48 -13.74 9.25
N ARG A 48 -3.33 -14.02 10.26
CA ARG A 48 -2.95 -14.80 11.45
C ARG A 48 -2.27 -16.10 11.07
N ASP A 49 -1.30 -16.49 11.89
CA ASP A 49 -0.74 -17.82 11.79
C ASP A 49 -1.79 -18.88 12.12
N GLN A 50 -1.90 -19.87 11.25
CA GLN A 50 -2.80 -21.02 11.43
C GLN A 50 -2.06 -22.24 12.00
N GLY A 51 -0.75 -22.12 12.24
CA GLY A 51 0.15 -23.20 12.67
C GLY A 51 0.92 -22.90 13.96
N GLY A 52 0.23 -22.43 15.00
CA GLY A 52 0.55 -22.65 16.41
C GLY A 52 1.76 -21.95 17.04
N GLU A 53 2.82 -21.63 16.29
CA GLU A 53 4.05 -21.10 16.87
C GLU A 53 4.18 -19.57 16.65
N PRO A 54 4.18 -18.76 17.72
CA PRO A 54 4.47 -17.33 17.63
C PRO A 54 5.81 -17.10 16.92
N GLY A 55 5.79 -16.36 15.81
CA GLY A 55 6.99 -16.03 15.04
C GLY A 55 7.24 -16.90 13.80
N ALA A 56 6.32 -17.82 13.45
CA ALA A 56 6.36 -18.49 12.15
C ALA A 56 6.20 -17.47 11.00
N TRP A 57 7.21 -17.44 10.12
CA TRP A 57 7.20 -16.59 8.92
C TRP A 57 6.15 -17.11 7.93
N ALA A 58 5.55 -16.20 7.15
CA ALA A 58 4.73 -16.63 6.03
C ALA A 58 5.64 -17.30 4.99
N ALA A 59 5.50 -18.63 4.83
CA ALA A 59 6.15 -19.36 3.76
C ALA A 59 5.39 -19.14 2.45
N LEU A 60 6.13 -18.84 1.38
CA LEU A 60 5.60 -18.63 0.04
C LEU A 60 6.26 -19.61 -0.93
N THR A 61 5.48 -20.13 -1.86
CA THR A 61 6.04 -20.75 -3.06
C THR A 61 6.74 -19.70 -3.91
N ALA A 62 7.64 -20.12 -4.80
CA ALA A 62 8.30 -19.19 -5.73
C ALA A 62 7.30 -18.47 -6.65
N HIS A 63 6.13 -19.05 -6.91
CA HIS A 63 5.08 -18.40 -7.69
C HIS A 63 4.40 -17.29 -6.87
N GLU A 64 3.95 -17.63 -5.65
CA GLU A 64 3.33 -16.67 -4.72
C GLU A 64 4.25 -15.50 -4.38
N ALA A 65 5.55 -15.76 -4.23
CA ALA A 65 6.54 -14.71 -4.00
C ALA A 65 6.64 -13.71 -5.17
N ARG A 66 6.55 -14.20 -6.41
CA ARG A 66 6.53 -13.33 -7.60
C ARG A 66 5.25 -12.51 -7.68
N ASP A 67 4.11 -13.11 -7.32
CA ASP A 67 2.84 -12.39 -7.31
C ASP A 67 2.81 -11.31 -6.21
N LEU A 68 3.30 -11.63 -5.02
CA LEU A 68 3.47 -10.64 -3.95
C LEU A 68 4.40 -9.50 -4.38
N ALA A 69 5.52 -9.81 -5.05
CA ALA A 69 6.44 -8.80 -5.55
C ALA A 69 5.79 -7.86 -6.57
N ARG A 70 4.96 -8.39 -7.49
CA ARG A 70 4.22 -7.56 -8.45
C ARG A 70 3.25 -6.61 -7.74
N LEU A 71 2.53 -7.10 -6.74
CA LEU A 71 1.64 -6.26 -5.93
C LEU A 71 2.41 -5.17 -5.17
N LEU A 72 3.53 -5.52 -4.57
CA LEU A 72 4.40 -4.58 -3.87
C LEU A 72 4.89 -3.46 -4.79
N LEU A 73 5.38 -3.81 -5.98
CA LEU A 73 5.87 -2.84 -6.97
C LEU A 73 4.74 -1.94 -7.49
N LEU A 74 3.56 -2.49 -7.74
CA LEU A 74 2.38 -1.72 -8.13
C LEU A 74 2.03 -0.67 -7.06
N HIS A 75 1.94 -1.09 -5.80
CA HIS A 75 1.60 -0.19 -4.70
C HIS A 75 2.71 0.83 -4.39
N ALA A 76 3.98 0.47 -4.60
CA ALA A 76 5.10 1.41 -4.47
C ALA A 76 5.00 2.54 -5.50
N GLY A 77 4.76 2.22 -6.77
CA GLY A 77 4.58 3.25 -7.81
C GLY A 77 3.41 4.18 -7.54
N LEU A 78 2.30 3.65 -7.02
CA LEU A 78 1.15 4.47 -6.60
C LEU A 78 1.51 5.39 -5.42
N VAL A 79 2.27 4.90 -4.45
CA VAL A 79 2.75 5.72 -3.31
C VAL A 79 3.66 6.84 -3.77
N GLU A 80 4.57 6.58 -4.70
CA GLU A 80 5.48 7.58 -5.24
C GLU A 80 4.71 8.70 -5.95
N GLN A 81 3.72 8.35 -6.77
CA GLN A 81 2.82 9.31 -7.43
C GLN A 81 2.02 10.17 -6.45
N ASP A 82 1.58 9.62 -5.33
CA ASP A 82 0.82 10.35 -4.30
C ASP A 82 1.70 11.32 -3.49
N THR A 83 3.03 11.20 -3.57
CA THR A 83 3.99 12.00 -2.78
C THR A 83 4.71 13.08 -3.58
N THR A 84 4.64 13.06 -4.92
CA THR A 84 5.15 14.17 -5.73
C THR A 84 4.27 15.40 -5.51
N PRO A 85 4.82 16.50 -4.96
CA PRO A 85 4.07 17.73 -4.87
C PRO A 85 3.72 18.16 -6.29
N THR A 86 2.44 18.36 -6.59
CA THR A 86 2.02 19.12 -7.76
C THR A 86 2.64 20.51 -7.63
N GLU A 87 3.79 20.73 -8.27
CA GLU A 87 4.37 22.07 -8.39
C GLU A 87 3.35 22.89 -9.18
N PRO A 88 2.78 23.98 -8.62
CA PRO A 88 1.84 24.80 -9.38
C PRO A 88 2.57 25.33 -10.61
N PRO A 89 1.89 25.46 -11.76
CA PRO A 89 2.52 25.99 -12.97
C PRO A 89 3.10 27.36 -12.60
N ARG A 90 4.42 27.50 -12.74
CA ARG A 90 5.08 28.81 -12.62
C ARG A 90 4.51 29.66 -13.74
N GLN A 91 3.49 30.44 -13.43
CA GLN A 91 2.99 31.49 -14.31
C GLN A 91 4.15 32.46 -14.45
N GLY A 92 4.87 32.34 -15.57
CA GLY A 92 5.79 33.36 -16.00
C GLY A 92 5.00 34.63 -16.17
N SER A 93 5.21 35.61 -15.29
CA SER A 93 4.78 36.98 -15.52
C SER A 93 5.69 37.57 -16.60
N PRO A 94 5.18 37.93 -17.78
CA PRO A 94 5.85 38.91 -18.61
C PRO A 94 5.38 40.30 -18.13
N SER A 95 6.30 41.11 -17.62
CA SER A 95 6.14 42.57 -17.62
C SER A 95 7.56 43.13 -17.80
N ALA A 96 7.89 43.54 -19.02
CA ALA A 96 7.54 44.81 -19.68
C ALA A 96 8.47 45.94 -19.18
#